data_AF-J2NBF6-F1
#
_entry.id   AF-J2NBF6-F1
#
_cell.length_a   1.000
_cell.length_b   1.000
_cell.length_c   1.000
_cell.angle_alpha   90.00
_cell.angle_beta   90.00
_cell.angle_gamma   90.00
#
_symmetry.space_group_name_H-M   'P 1'
#
loop_
_entity.id
_entity.type
_entity.pdbx_description
1 polymer ?
#
loop_
_entity_poly.entity_id
_entity_poly.type
_entity_poly.pdbx_seq_one_letter_code
_entity_poly.pdbx_strand_id
1 'polypeptide(L)'
;MIHFLTRGALLPLLGVLPMATAGASDFIDDSKLKLQLRNVYFNENFRDEHGLSARSARTAKSERTEWAQGFLLDFQSGFTPGTIGFGIDALGLLGVKLDSGGGPQWHRSVAGTR
;
A
#
# COMPACT_ATOMS: atom_id res chain seq x y z
N MET A 1 56.46 8.40 -34.76
CA MET A 1 55.06 8.78 -34.46
C MET A 1 54.18 7.74 -35.13
N ILE A 2 53.69 6.80 -34.33
CA ILE A 2 53.07 5.54 -34.76
C ILE A 2 51.57 5.80 -34.96
N HIS A 3 51.01 5.52 -36.13
CA HIS A 3 49.56 5.37 -36.29
C HIS A 3 49.25 3.89 -36.53
N PHE A 4 48.59 3.33 -35.51
CA PHE A 4 48.18 1.94 -35.36
C PHE A 4 46.97 1.58 -36.25
N LEU A 5 47.04 0.38 -36.83
CA LEU A 5 45.99 -0.64 -36.99
C LEU A 5 44.57 -0.20 -37.41
N THR A 6 44.14 -0.45 -38.65
CA THR A 6 43.45 -1.67 -39.13
C THR A 6 42.08 -1.99 -38.52
N ARG A 7 41.10 -2.05 -39.45
CA ARG A 7 40.00 -3.04 -39.52
C ARG A 7 38.93 -3.01 -38.42
N GLY A 8 37.97 -2.10 -38.59
CA GLY A 8 36.66 -2.17 -37.92
C GLY A 8 35.60 -2.76 -38.83
N ALA A 9 35.56 -4.09 -38.93
CA ALA A 9 34.36 -4.81 -39.32
C ALA A 9 34.26 -5.98 -38.35
N LEU A 10 33.10 -6.15 -37.69
CA LEU A 10 32.52 -7.44 -37.26
C LEU A 10 31.24 -7.19 -36.44
N LEU A 11 30.11 -7.54 -37.07
CA LEU A 11 28.91 -8.21 -36.54
C LEU A 11 27.98 -7.46 -35.57
N PRO A 12 26.71 -7.18 -35.95
CA PRO A 12 25.67 -6.99 -34.95
C PRO A 12 25.42 -8.35 -34.30
N LEU A 13 25.80 -8.52 -33.03
CA LEU A 13 25.39 -9.68 -32.25
C LEU A 13 23.89 -9.52 -31.94
N LEU A 14 23.08 -9.84 -32.94
CA LEU A 14 21.67 -10.21 -32.79
C LEU A 14 21.65 -11.56 -32.05
N GLY A 15 22.03 -11.52 -30.78
CA GLY A 15 22.07 -12.66 -29.88
C GLY A 15 20.64 -13.03 -29.53
N VAL A 16 20.05 -13.88 -30.38
CA VAL A 16 18.99 -14.84 -30.10
C VAL A 16 18.39 -14.68 -28.69
N LEU A 17 17.37 -13.84 -28.60
CA LEU A 17 16.36 -14.06 -27.56
C LEU A 17 15.83 -15.46 -27.83
N PRO A 18 15.87 -16.41 -26.88
CA PRO A 18 15.03 -17.58 -27.01
C PRO A 18 13.62 -16.98 -27.10
N MET A 19 12.96 -17.16 -28.24
CA MET A 19 11.53 -16.94 -28.32
C MET A 19 10.93 -17.90 -27.30
N ALA A 20 10.63 -17.37 -26.12
CA ALA A 20 9.92 -18.06 -25.06
C ALA A 20 8.48 -18.23 -25.55
N THR A 21 8.28 -19.16 -26.49
CA THR A 21 6.99 -19.75 -26.82
C THR A 21 6.80 -21.06 -26.07
N ALA A 22 7.54 -21.26 -24.96
CA ALA A 22 7.21 -22.25 -23.94
C ALA A 22 6.15 -21.58 -23.06
N GLY A 23 4.91 -22.04 -23.21
CA GLY A 23 3.70 -21.34 -22.80
C GLY A 23 3.78 -20.72 -21.41
N ALA A 24 3.33 -19.48 -21.27
CA ALA A 24 3.06 -18.84 -19.98
C ALA A 24 1.89 -19.50 -19.21
N SER A 25 1.53 -20.74 -19.57
CA SER A 25 0.50 -21.55 -18.91
C SER A 25 0.82 -21.59 -17.43
N ASP A 26 1.98 -22.11 -17.03
CA ASP A 26 2.36 -22.24 -15.62
C ASP A 26 2.49 -20.87 -14.91
N PHE A 27 2.85 -19.81 -15.64
CA PHE A 27 2.92 -18.45 -15.07
C PHE A 27 1.54 -17.92 -14.66
N ILE A 28 0.52 -18.15 -15.49
CA ILE A 28 -0.86 -17.70 -15.23
C ILE A 28 -1.63 -18.73 -14.40
N ASP A 29 -1.51 -20.01 -14.73
CA ASP A 29 -2.24 -21.12 -14.14
C ASP A 29 -1.86 -21.33 -12.67
N ASP A 30 -0.59 -21.12 -12.30
CA ASP A 30 -0.14 -21.17 -10.90
C ASP A 30 -0.27 -19.82 -10.18
N SER A 31 -0.88 -18.81 -10.80
CA SER A 31 -1.11 -17.51 -10.15
C SER A 31 -2.13 -17.61 -9.02
N LYS A 32 -1.86 -16.90 -7.93
CA LYS A 32 -2.74 -16.78 -6.77
C LYS A 32 -3.10 -15.33 -6.55
N LEU A 33 -4.41 -15.07 -6.46
CA LEU A 33 -4.95 -13.78 -6.08
C LEU A 33 -5.79 -13.92 -4.82
N LYS A 34 -5.42 -13.17 -3.78
CA LYS A 34 -6.14 -13.11 -2.52
C LYS A 34 -6.59 -11.68 -2.26
N LEU A 35 -7.90 -11.50 -2.14
CA LEU A 35 -8.51 -10.24 -1.71
C LEU A 35 -9.07 -10.40 -0.31
N GLN A 36 -8.58 -9.61 0.64
CA GLN A 36 -9.08 -9.56 2.01
C GLN A 36 -9.77 -8.21 2.27
N LEU A 37 -11.02 -8.30 2.69
CA LEU A 37 -11.82 -7.14 3.12
C LEU A 37 -11.85 -7.13 4.65
N ARG A 38 -11.34 -6.04 5.25
CA ARG A 38 -11.27 -5.91 6.70
C ARG A 38 -12.07 -4.70 7.16
N ASN A 39 -13.27 -4.92 7.66
CA ASN A 39 -14.06 -3.88 8.30
C ASN A 39 -13.69 -3.78 9.78
N VAL A 40 -13.37 -2.58 10.28
CA VAL A 40 -13.00 -2.37 11.69
C VAL A 40 -13.74 -1.18 12.27
N TYR A 41 -14.45 -1.45 13.37
CA TYR A 41 -15.07 -0.44 14.21
C TYR A 41 -14.35 -0.40 15.56
N PHE A 42 -13.86 0.77 15.94
CA PHE A 42 -13.24 1.05 17.22
C PHE A 42 -14.08 2.07 17.97
N ASN A 43 -14.45 1.75 19.20
CA ASN A 43 -14.99 2.72 20.16
C ASN A 43 -14.21 2.56 21.46
N GLU A 44 -13.38 3.55 21.77
CA GLU A 44 -12.65 3.64 23.02
C GLU A 44 -13.13 4.84 23.83
N ASN A 45 -13.55 4.60 25.06
CA ASN A 45 -13.90 5.64 26.03
C ASN A 45 -12.67 5.90 26.90
N PHE A 46 -12.06 7.07 26.76
CA PHE A 46 -10.94 7.48 27.59
C PHE A 46 -11.48 8.01 28.91
N ARG A 47 -11.71 7.11 29.88
CA ARG A 47 -11.99 7.49 31.25
C ARG A 47 -10.66 7.82 31.92
N ASP A 48 -10.40 9.10 32.09
CA ASP A 48 -9.30 9.54 32.94
C ASP A 48 -9.72 9.35 34.40
N GLU A 49 -9.38 8.20 34.97
CA GLU A 49 -9.73 7.88 36.36
C GLU A 49 -8.89 8.65 37.39
N HIS A 50 -7.88 9.45 37.00
CA HIS A 50 -7.01 10.10 37.98
C HIS A 50 -6.53 11.52 37.58
N GLY A 51 -7.26 12.55 38.02
CA GLY A 51 -6.63 13.83 38.40
C GLY A 51 -6.37 14.87 37.30
N LEU A 52 -7.09 14.84 36.17
CA LEU A 52 -7.06 15.96 35.22
C LEU A 52 -7.55 17.26 35.88
N SER A 53 -6.77 18.33 35.77
CA SER A 53 -7.26 19.67 36.11
C SER A 53 -8.51 20.00 35.29
N ALA A 54 -9.43 20.84 35.81
CA ALA A 54 -10.65 21.25 35.11
C ALA A 54 -10.39 21.96 33.75
N ARG A 55 -9.14 22.35 33.46
CA ARG A 55 -8.70 22.86 32.16
C ARG A 55 -8.34 21.72 31.20
N SER A 56 -7.74 20.65 31.72
CA SER A 56 -7.33 19.45 30.98
C SER A 56 -8.55 18.59 30.59
N ALA A 57 -9.52 18.45 31.49
CA ALA A 57 -10.76 17.70 31.23
C ALA A 57 -11.62 18.32 30.11
N ARG A 58 -11.48 19.62 29.83
CA ARG A 58 -12.16 20.30 28.71
C ARG A 58 -11.54 20.00 27.34
N THR A 59 -10.31 19.50 27.31
CA THR A 59 -9.57 19.18 26.08
C THR A 59 -9.39 17.67 25.90
N ALA A 60 -9.55 16.88 26.96
CA ALA A 60 -9.56 15.43 26.92
C ALA A 60 -10.74 14.97 26.05
N LYS A 61 -10.45 14.42 24.86
CA LYS A 61 -11.45 13.70 24.07
C LYS A 61 -11.86 12.46 24.85
N SER A 62 -12.99 12.53 25.55
CA SER A 62 -13.50 11.45 26.40
C SER A 62 -13.93 10.21 25.61
N GLU A 63 -14.09 10.31 24.29
CA GLU A 63 -14.52 9.20 23.44
C GLU A 63 -13.84 9.30 22.07
N ARG A 64 -13.34 8.17 21.58
CA ARG A 64 -12.79 8.01 20.23
C ARG A 64 -13.51 6.87 19.54
N THR A 65 -14.41 7.24 18.65
CA THR A 65 -15.07 6.33 17.73
C THR A 65 -14.43 6.45 16.36
N GLU A 66 -14.03 5.35 15.77
CA GLU A 66 -13.48 5.28 14.43
C GLU A 66 -14.02 4.08 13.69
N TRP A 67 -14.40 4.30 12.43
CA TRP A 67 -14.83 3.25 11.53
C TRP A 67 -13.97 3.29 10.27
N ALA A 68 -13.36 2.16 9.93
CA ALA A 68 -12.51 2.03 8.75
C ALA A 68 -12.78 0.71 8.02
N GLN A 69 -12.65 0.76 6.69
CA GLN A 69 -12.68 -0.38 5.80
C GLN A 69 -11.32 -0.54 5.13
N GLY A 70 -10.68 -1.69 5.34
CA GLY A 70 -9.44 -2.09 4.69
C GLY A 70 -9.68 -3.03 3.52
N PHE A 71 -8.84 -2.91 2.51
CA PHE A 71 -8.71 -3.80 1.35
C PHE A 71 -7.25 -4.22 1.26
N LEU A 72 -7.00 -5.53 1.36
CA LEU A 72 -5.70 -6.15 1.15
C LEU A 72 -5.77 -6.95 -0.14
N LEU A 73 -5.01 -6.56 -1.14
CA LEU A 73 -4.83 -7.32 -2.37
C LEU A 73 -3.45 -7.95 -2.33
N ASP A 74 -3.38 -9.26 -2.40
CA ASP A 74 -2.14 -10.02 -2.44
C ASP A 74 -2.16 -10.88 -3.69
N PHE A 75 -1.27 -10.58 -4.63
CA PHE A 75 -1.14 -11.25 -5.91
C PHE A 75 0.25 -11.83 -6.05
N GLN A 76 0.31 -13.09 -6.44
CA GLN A 76 1.53 -13.81 -6.73
C GLN A 76 1.34 -14.55 -8.04
N SER A 77 2.22 -14.31 -9.02
CA SER A 77 2.19 -15.09 -10.25
C SER A 77 2.83 -16.47 -10.05
N GLY A 78 2.56 -17.39 -10.97
CA GLY A 78 3.41 -18.56 -11.15
C GLY A 78 4.80 -18.17 -11.69
N PHE A 79 5.64 -19.17 -11.93
CA PHE A 79 6.95 -18.98 -12.55
C PHE A 79 6.90 -19.31 -14.04
N THR A 80 7.65 -18.57 -14.86
CA THR A 80 7.79 -18.91 -16.28
C THR A 80 8.49 -20.26 -16.47
N PRO A 81 8.05 -21.13 -17.40
CA PRO A 81 8.72 -22.40 -17.63
C PRO A 81 10.14 -22.23 -18.17
N GLY A 82 11.08 -23.02 -17.64
CA GLY A 82 12.47 -23.06 -18.11
C GLY A 82 13.47 -23.37 -17.01
N THR A 83 14.75 -23.45 -17.37
CA THR A 83 15.85 -23.70 -16.41
C THR A 83 15.93 -22.62 -15.33
N ILE A 84 15.46 -21.41 -15.62
CA ILE A 84 15.32 -20.31 -14.67
C ILE A 84 13.90 -19.77 -14.81
N GLY A 85 13.13 -19.81 -13.74
CA GLY A 85 11.77 -19.29 -13.69
C GLY A 85 11.71 -17.86 -13.17
N PHE A 86 10.90 -17.03 -13.82
CA PHE A 86 10.63 -15.65 -13.40
C PHE A 86 9.19 -15.53 -12.92
N GLY A 87 8.99 -14.83 -11.80
CA GLY A 87 7.69 -14.58 -11.17
C GLY A 87 7.53 -13.10 -10.82
N ILE A 88 6.30 -12.67 -10.58
CA ILE A 88 5.92 -11.32 -10.16
C ILE A 88 5.02 -11.44 -8.93
N ASP A 89 5.37 -10.72 -7.88
CA ASP A 89 4.54 -10.57 -6.68
C ASP A 89 4.12 -9.11 -6.52
N ALA A 90 2.87 -8.88 -6.13
CA ALA A 90 2.31 -7.55 -5.91
C ALA A 90 1.41 -7.52 -4.67
N LEU A 91 1.65 -6.53 -3.80
CA LEU A 91 0.84 -6.27 -2.60
C LEU A 91 0.20 -4.89 -2.70
N GLY A 92 -1.12 -4.85 -2.64
CA GLY A 92 -1.93 -3.63 -2.60
C GLY A 92 -2.63 -3.47 -1.25
N LEU A 93 -2.43 -2.33 -0.61
CA LEU A 93 -3.04 -2.00 0.67
C LEU A 93 -3.85 -0.71 0.52
N LEU A 94 -5.15 -0.77 0.79
CA LEU A 94 -6.02 0.40 0.78
C LEU A 94 -6.86 0.45 2.05
N GLY A 95 -6.83 1.58 2.75
CA GLY A 95 -7.67 1.84 3.92
C GLY A 95 -8.55 3.05 3.68
N VAL A 96 -9.86 2.88 3.81
CA VAL A 96 -10.85 3.96 3.72
C VAL A 96 -11.39 4.24 5.12
N LYS A 97 -11.25 5.48 5.57
CA LYS A 97 -11.88 5.95 6.81
C LYS A 97 -13.32 6.34 6.53
N LEU A 98 -14.26 5.66 7.18
CA LEU A 98 -15.70 5.90 7.02
C LEU A 98 -16.21 6.91 8.04
N ASP A 99 -15.76 6.79 9.30
CA ASP A 99 -16.07 7.76 10.34
C ASP A 99 -14.91 7.91 11.33
N SER A 100 -14.82 9.09 11.93
CA SER A 100 -13.82 9.46 12.92
C SER A 100 -14.49 10.51 13.76
N GLY A 101 -14.86 10.14 14.99
CA GLY A 101 -15.75 10.84 15.92
C GLY A 101 -15.28 12.24 16.39
N GLY A 102 -14.64 13.03 15.53
CA GLY A 102 -14.44 14.45 15.69
C GLY A 102 -15.71 15.20 15.28
N GLY A 103 -16.52 15.57 16.27
CA GLY A 103 -17.61 16.52 16.06
C GLY A 103 -17.11 17.85 15.47
N PRO A 104 -17.97 18.58 14.72
CA PRO A 104 -17.59 19.82 14.06
C PRO A 104 -17.24 20.90 15.09
N GLN A 105 -16.03 21.46 14.99
CA GLN A 105 -15.63 22.62 15.76
C GLN A 105 -16.23 23.89 15.12
N TRP A 106 -17.49 24.16 15.44
CA TRP A 106 -18.16 25.40 15.07
C TRP A 106 -17.59 26.58 15.87
N HIS A 107 -16.73 27.34 15.19
CA HIS A 107 -16.50 28.79 15.30
C HIS A 107 -16.93 29.46 16.63
N ARG A 108 -16.05 29.47 17.65
CA ARG A 108 -16.12 30.45 18.76
C ARG A 108 -15.42 31.74 18.38
N SER A 109 -16.06 32.51 17.52
CA SER A 109 -15.87 33.94 17.42
C SER A 109 -17.24 34.50 17.12
N VAL A 110 -18.00 34.96 18.12
CA VAL A 110 -18.62 36.30 18.23
C VAL A 110 -19.37 36.37 19.58
N ALA A 111 -19.25 37.53 20.23
CA ALA A 111 -20.16 38.16 21.21
C ALA A 111 -19.90 37.92 22.71
N GLY A 112 -19.50 39.00 23.40
CA GLY A 112 -19.58 39.07 24.85
C GLY A 112 -18.88 40.21 25.59
N THR A 113 -18.46 41.31 24.94
CA THR A 113 -18.14 42.56 25.67
C THR A 113 -19.41 43.39 25.82
N ARG A 114 -19.97 43.41 27.03
CA ARG A 114 -20.66 44.55 27.62
C ARG A 114 -20.38 44.57 29.11
#